data_AF-A0AAV2SFT0-F1
#
_entry.id   AF-A0AAV2SFT0-F1
#
_cell.length_a   1.000
_cell.length_b   1.000
_cell.length_c   1.000
_cell.angle_alpha   90.00
_cell.angle_beta   90.00
_cell.angle_gamma   90.00
#
_symmetry.space_group_name_H-M   'P 1'
#
loop_
_entity.id
_entity.type
_entity.pdbx_description
1 polymer ?
#
loop_
_entity_poly.entity_id
_entity_poly.type
_entity_poly.pdbx_seq_one_letter_code
_entity_poly.pdbx_strand_id
1 'polypeptide(L)'
;GCPGGVLVSTQCFTVFRDHPRNWTDAVKQCHSQGLVLAEPSDTVAVPLRRFLFERYGDGSFWLNARGDQRKFVWQRTNKDIDGDSTLWSPGEPGNRFTPLYCLSLLAWGIDLKRSPGQPYYSQDCSNAFTYPLCERILENTEALKSPTIALAENISITLDTLENDLIDSITMYNKSIDEILQDTQLMKELLLVLEENLSIQLESVDTNLSTTLDKLHQDTQLMKEPLLGLEQNLSTQLESMETHISTVMNELYKDTQLMKEPLLVLGGNLSTKLESVKTNLSTTLDKLYQDTQQMKGSLTLEEMDQRRIKSDKIMFQAIKGFCVHSQCFKLITDVKRNWTDAMAKCEEEGLILAEPSDLVAVPLRRYLVEKYDNAEAWIGAQGDGSRFVWQHGGTALMNDSPLWDTSPTGNADNTKCVELDVNKAEYEADSGKTYDISSCSSSFYTLCEVIYE
;
A
#
# COMPACT_ATOMS: atom_id res chain seq x y z
N GLY A 1 -19.66 -62.74 17.26
CA GLY A 1 -19.76 -62.11 15.93
C GLY A 1 -19.69 -60.60 16.08
N CYS A 2 -19.50 -59.84 14.99
CA CYS A 2 -19.39 -58.37 14.99
C CYS A 2 -20.60 -57.76 14.23
N PRO A 3 -21.78 -57.60 14.86
CA PRO A 3 -22.99 -57.15 14.16
C PRO A 3 -22.84 -55.68 13.76
N GLY A 4 -22.96 -55.40 12.46
CA GLY A 4 -22.87 -54.04 11.90
C GLY A 4 -21.45 -53.49 11.75
N GLY A 5 -20.42 -54.29 12.06
CA GLY A 5 -19.02 -53.88 11.96
C GLY A 5 -18.15 -54.91 11.22
N VAL A 6 -16.85 -54.70 11.25
CA VAL A 6 -15.83 -55.64 10.78
C VAL A 6 -15.05 -56.21 11.96
N LEU A 7 -14.85 -57.53 11.94
CA LEU A 7 -13.92 -58.19 12.84
C LEU A 7 -12.52 -58.15 12.21
N VAL A 8 -11.59 -57.44 12.85
CA VAL A 8 -10.17 -57.46 12.48
C VAL A 8 -9.41 -58.11 13.63
N SER A 9 -8.91 -59.32 13.39
CA SER A 9 -8.37 -60.20 14.44
C SER A 9 -9.42 -60.48 15.53
N THR A 10 -9.25 -59.94 16.74
CA THR A 10 -10.13 -60.14 17.89
C THR A 10 -11.02 -58.93 18.21
N GLN A 11 -10.84 -57.80 17.54
CA GLN A 11 -11.55 -56.55 17.82
C GLN A 11 -12.57 -56.23 16.73
N CYS A 12 -13.71 -55.67 17.15
CA CYS A 12 -14.86 -55.38 16.29
C CYS A 12 -14.98 -53.87 16.05
N PHE A 13 -14.78 -53.43 14.81
CA PHE A 13 -14.73 -52.02 14.43
C PHE A 13 -15.88 -51.60 13.52
N THR A 14 -16.31 -50.35 13.61
CA THR A 14 -17.30 -49.73 12.72
C THR A 14 -16.77 -48.37 12.26
N VAL A 15 -16.87 -48.09 10.96
CA VAL A 15 -16.40 -46.82 10.37
C VAL A 15 -17.60 -45.99 9.96
N PHE A 16 -17.63 -44.71 10.33
CA PHE A 16 -18.65 -43.75 9.90
C PHE A 16 -18.07 -42.81 8.83
N ARG A 17 -18.46 -43.01 7.56
CA ARG A 17 -17.95 -42.25 6.39
C ARG A 17 -18.93 -41.24 5.81
N ASP A 18 -20.06 -41.03 6.47
CA ASP A 18 -21.07 -40.06 6.04
C ASP A 18 -20.51 -38.64 5.97
N HIS A 19 -19.74 -38.22 6.98
CA HIS A 19 -18.99 -36.98 6.94
C HIS A 19 -17.78 -37.02 7.90
N PRO A 20 -16.66 -36.36 7.55
CA PRO A 20 -15.55 -36.24 8.49
C PRO A 20 -15.94 -35.29 9.65
N ARG A 21 -15.28 -35.44 10.80
CA ARG A 21 -15.62 -34.76 12.07
C ARG A 21 -14.34 -34.43 12.84
N ASN A 22 -14.40 -33.46 13.75
CA ASN A 22 -13.36 -33.28 14.77
C ASN A 22 -13.41 -34.44 15.79
N TRP A 23 -12.38 -34.56 16.64
CA TRP A 23 -12.26 -35.68 17.56
C TRP A 23 -13.43 -35.78 18.56
N THR A 24 -13.84 -34.64 19.12
CA THR A 24 -14.95 -34.57 20.10
C THR A 24 -16.27 -35.05 19.49
N ASP A 25 -16.56 -34.66 18.25
CA ASP A 25 -17.79 -35.09 17.56
C ASP A 25 -17.70 -36.54 17.08
N ALA A 26 -16.49 -37.05 16.82
CA ALA A 26 -16.27 -38.47 16.58
C ALA A 26 -16.56 -39.34 17.81
N VAL A 27 -16.16 -38.90 19.02
CA VAL A 27 -16.55 -39.54 20.29
C VAL A 27 -18.07 -39.60 20.42
N LYS A 28 -18.76 -38.48 20.23
CA LYS A 28 -20.23 -38.41 20.30
C LYS A 28 -20.88 -39.35 19.29
N GLN A 29 -20.36 -39.40 18.06
CA GLN A 29 -20.86 -40.30 17.02
C GLN A 29 -20.79 -41.76 17.46
N CYS A 30 -19.65 -42.21 17.99
CA CYS A 30 -19.50 -43.59 18.48
C CYS A 30 -20.48 -43.88 19.64
N HIS A 31 -20.55 -42.98 20.63
CA HIS A 31 -21.43 -43.13 21.78
C HIS A 31 -22.91 -43.21 21.38
N SER A 32 -23.34 -42.44 20.37
CA SER A 32 -24.73 -42.46 19.88
C SER A 32 -25.17 -43.84 19.33
N GLN A 33 -24.20 -44.70 19.00
CA GLN A 33 -24.41 -46.05 18.46
C GLN A 33 -24.14 -47.15 19.50
N GLY A 34 -23.93 -46.79 20.77
CA GLY A 34 -23.53 -47.73 21.81
C GLY A 34 -22.12 -48.31 21.59
N LEU A 35 -21.25 -47.57 20.91
CA LEU A 35 -19.85 -47.90 20.67
C LEU A 35 -18.94 -46.88 21.37
N VAL A 36 -17.62 -47.10 21.35
CA VAL A 36 -16.61 -46.12 21.78
C VAL A 36 -15.67 -45.80 20.62
N LEU A 37 -14.90 -44.70 20.67
CA LEU A 37 -13.80 -44.55 19.72
C LEU A 37 -12.82 -45.72 19.87
N ALA A 38 -12.22 -46.15 18.77
CA ALA A 38 -11.42 -47.35 18.73
C ALA A 38 -10.10 -47.22 19.50
N GLU A 39 -9.73 -48.30 20.19
CA GLU A 39 -8.44 -48.50 20.84
C GLU A 39 -7.83 -49.80 20.32
N PRO A 40 -7.36 -49.82 19.05
CA PRO A 40 -6.79 -51.03 18.47
C PRO A 40 -5.58 -51.44 19.31
N SER A 41 -5.54 -52.72 19.70
CA SER A 41 -4.34 -53.29 20.31
C SER A 41 -3.17 -53.21 19.33
N ASP A 42 -1.95 -53.24 19.84
CA ASP A 42 -0.74 -53.07 19.00
C ASP A 42 -0.66 -54.12 17.88
N THR A 43 -1.12 -55.35 18.16
CA THR A 43 -1.19 -56.44 17.18
C THR A 43 -2.28 -56.25 16.12
N VAL A 44 -3.24 -55.35 16.35
CA VAL A 44 -4.39 -55.08 15.48
C VAL A 44 -4.22 -53.79 14.67
N ALA A 45 -3.46 -52.81 15.14
CA ALA A 45 -3.34 -51.50 14.49
C ALA A 45 -2.87 -51.58 13.02
N VAL A 46 -1.84 -52.40 12.73
CA VAL A 46 -1.30 -52.58 11.37
C VAL A 46 -2.27 -53.31 10.42
N PRO A 47 -2.83 -54.49 10.75
CA PRO A 47 -3.81 -55.14 9.87
C PRO A 47 -5.09 -54.31 9.72
N LEU A 48 -5.50 -53.57 10.76
CA LEU A 48 -6.64 -52.65 10.70
C LEU A 48 -6.41 -51.54 9.68
N ARG A 49 -5.24 -50.91 9.67
CA ARG A 49 -4.87 -49.91 8.65
C ARG A 49 -4.98 -50.45 7.23
N ARG A 50 -4.46 -51.65 6.98
CA ARG A 50 -4.54 -52.28 5.66
C ARG A 50 -5.99 -52.54 5.25
N PHE A 51 -6.78 -53.10 6.16
CA PHE A 51 -8.20 -53.32 5.92
C PHE A 51 -8.93 -52.01 5.59
N LEU A 52 -8.67 -50.94 6.33
CA LEU A 52 -9.30 -49.63 6.11
C LEU A 52 -8.97 -49.09 4.72
N PHE A 53 -7.70 -49.16 4.30
CA PHE A 53 -7.29 -48.74 2.96
C PHE A 53 -7.92 -49.61 1.85
N GLU A 54 -7.88 -50.93 1.97
CA GLU A 54 -8.43 -51.85 0.96
C GLU A 54 -9.95 -51.69 0.82
N ARG A 55 -10.65 -51.43 1.93
CA ARG A 55 -12.11 -51.32 1.94
C ARG A 55 -12.62 -49.94 1.56
N TYR A 56 -11.92 -48.88 1.98
CA TYR A 56 -12.43 -47.50 1.93
C TYR A 56 -11.55 -46.54 1.13
N GLY A 57 -10.35 -46.94 0.72
CA GLY A 57 -9.36 -46.08 0.07
C GLY A 57 -8.63 -45.16 1.04
N ASP A 58 -8.07 -44.06 0.51
CA ASP A 58 -7.33 -43.08 1.32
C ASP A 58 -8.23 -42.43 2.38
N GLY A 59 -7.77 -42.43 3.63
CA GLY A 59 -8.45 -41.76 4.73
C GLY A 59 -7.63 -41.67 6.01
N SER A 60 -8.03 -40.76 6.89
CA SER A 60 -7.57 -40.69 8.27
C SER A 60 -8.73 -41.01 9.20
N PHE A 61 -8.46 -41.72 10.29
CA PHE A 61 -9.48 -42.19 11.22
C PHE A 61 -9.13 -41.85 12.67
N TRP A 62 -10.08 -41.28 13.42
CA TRP A 62 -9.86 -40.93 14.82
C TRP A 62 -9.76 -42.17 15.70
N LEU A 63 -8.81 -42.17 16.63
CA LEU A 63 -8.66 -43.18 17.68
C LEU A 63 -8.89 -42.54 19.06
N ASN A 64 -9.18 -43.35 20.07
CA ASN A 64 -9.53 -42.87 21.42
C ASN A 64 -8.30 -42.48 22.27
N ALA A 65 -7.33 -41.77 21.70
CA ALA A 65 -6.17 -41.28 22.45
C ALA A 65 -5.92 -39.79 22.22
N ARG A 66 -5.42 -39.13 23.27
CA ARG A 66 -5.18 -37.69 23.34
C ARG A 66 -3.88 -37.41 24.09
N GLY A 67 -3.20 -36.31 23.74
CA GLY A 67 -2.03 -35.84 24.46
C GLY A 67 -2.36 -35.36 25.90
N ASP A 68 -1.49 -35.64 26.87
CA ASP A 68 -1.61 -35.25 28.28
C ASP A 68 -0.55 -34.23 28.76
N GLN A 69 0.11 -33.56 27.81
CA GLN A 69 1.33 -32.74 27.91
C GLN A 69 2.66 -33.50 27.92
N ARG A 70 2.66 -34.80 28.24
CA ARG A 70 3.90 -35.62 28.30
C ARG A 70 3.92 -36.74 27.28
N LYS A 71 2.76 -37.31 26.97
CA LYS A 71 2.57 -38.54 26.17
C LYS A 71 1.15 -38.57 25.60
N PHE A 72 0.88 -39.58 24.77
CA PHE A 72 -0.49 -39.92 24.39
C PHE A 72 -1.06 -40.96 25.36
N VAL A 73 -2.32 -40.79 25.74
CA VAL A 73 -3.02 -41.70 26.66
C VAL A 73 -4.32 -42.18 26.04
N TRP A 74 -4.54 -43.50 26.05
CA TRP A 74 -5.83 -44.12 25.71
C TRP A 74 -6.89 -43.68 26.72
N GLN A 75 -7.96 -43.04 26.26
CA GLN A 75 -8.91 -42.37 27.14
C GLN A 75 -9.79 -43.35 27.92
N ARG A 76 -10.00 -44.58 27.43
CA ARG A 76 -10.83 -45.58 28.13
C ARG A 76 -10.00 -46.40 29.13
N THR A 77 -8.82 -46.87 28.73
CA THR A 77 -8.00 -47.72 29.61
C THR A 77 -7.01 -46.95 30.47
N ASN A 78 -6.88 -45.63 30.24
CA ASN A 78 -5.85 -44.78 30.84
C ASN A 78 -4.43 -45.34 30.67
N LYS A 79 -4.20 -46.07 29.57
CA LYS A 79 -2.91 -46.69 29.26
C LYS A 79 -2.11 -45.74 28.38
N ASP A 80 -0.84 -45.61 28.71
CA ASP A 80 0.12 -44.83 27.92
C ASP A 80 0.37 -45.45 26.55
N ILE A 81 0.54 -44.58 25.56
CA ILE A 81 1.18 -44.89 24.29
C ILE A 81 2.60 -44.38 24.37
N ASP A 82 3.56 -45.30 24.34
CA ASP A 82 4.97 -44.98 24.38
C ASP A 82 5.34 -44.03 23.23
N GLY A 83 6.10 -42.98 23.55
CA GLY A 83 6.61 -42.02 22.56
C GLY A 83 7.53 -42.67 21.54
N ASP A 84 8.22 -43.75 21.93
CA ASP A 84 9.11 -44.53 21.07
C ASP A 84 8.41 -45.73 20.40
N SER A 85 7.08 -45.79 20.47
CA SER A 85 6.32 -46.88 19.84
C SER A 85 6.61 -46.99 18.34
N THR A 86 6.91 -48.21 17.90
CA THR A 86 7.15 -48.52 16.48
C THR A 86 5.92 -48.33 15.58
N LEU A 87 4.75 -48.03 16.17
CA LEU A 87 3.51 -47.74 15.45
C LEU A 87 3.40 -46.27 15.01
N TRP A 88 4.24 -45.37 15.53
CA TRP A 88 4.26 -43.97 15.10
C TRP A 88 4.79 -43.81 13.68
N SER A 89 4.11 -42.99 12.88
CA SER A 89 4.59 -42.55 11.57
C SER A 89 5.94 -41.83 11.70
N PRO A 90 6.78 -41.77 10.65
CA PRO A 90 8.08 -41.12 10.73
C PRO A 90 7.97 -39.67 11.20
N GLY A 91 8.62 -39.34 12.33
CA GLY A 91 8.60 -38.01 12.94
C GLY A 91 7.45 -37.76 13.92
N GLU A 92 6.53 -38.71 14.09
CA GLU A 92 5.45 -38.66 15.08
C GLU A 92 5.86 -39.37 16.39
N PRO A 93 5.26 -38.99 17.53
CA PRO A 93 4.36 -37.85 17.73
C PRO A 93 5.10 -36.51 17.81
N GLY A 94 6.43 -36.50 17.67
CA GLY A 94 7.26 -35.30 17.73
C GLY A 94 7.15 -34.61 19.10
N ASN A 95 6.85 -33.30 19.10
CA ASN A 95 6.56 -32.52 20.31
C ASN A 95 5.05 -32.30 20.54
N ARG A 96 4.18 -33.05 19.86
CA ARG A 96 2.73 -32.84 19.84
C ARG A 96 2.01 -33.66 20.93
N PHE A 97 2.40 -33.46 22.18
CA PHE A 97 1.81 -34.17 23.33
C PHE A 97 0.77 -33.36 24.10
N THR A 98 0.44 -32.14 23.69
CA THR A 98 -0.53 -31.32 24.43
C THR A 98 -1.96 -31.86 24.28
N PRO A 99 -2.89 -31.50 25.18
CA PRO A 99 -4.30 -31.82 25.02
C PRO A 99 -4.95 -31.26 23.75
N LEU A 100 -4.25 -30.46 22.94
CA LEU A 100 -4.76 -30.01 21.64
C LEU A 100 -4.58 -31.06 20.54
N TYR A 101 -3.79 -32.12 20.78
CA TYR A 101 -3.50 -33.15 19.80
C TYR A 101 -4.17 -34.48 20.15
N CYS A 102 -4.71 -35.11 19.12
CA CYS A 102 -5.46 -36.35 19.18
C CYS A 102 -4.86 -37.38 18.23
N LEU A 103 -4.97 -38.65 18.59
CA LEU A 103 -4.40 -39.74 17.81
C LEU A 103 -5.31 -40.09 16.64
N SER A 104 -4.69 -40.26 15.47
CA SER A 104 -5.34 -40.77 14.27
C SER A 104 -4.59 -41.95 13.67
N LEU A 105 -5.32 -42.74 12.91
CA LEU A 105 -4.82 -43.84 12.09
C LEU A 105 -4.83 -43.42 10.63
N LEU A 106 -3.65 -43.34 10.00
CA LEU A 106 -3.50 -42.96 8.59
C LEU A 106 -3.62 -44.17 7.68
N ALA A 107 -4.65 -44.24 6.86
CA ALA A 107 -4.80 -45.27 5.82
C ALA A 107 -4.57 -44.70 4.41
N TRP A 108 -3.58 -43.83 4.23
CA TRP A 108 -3.23 -43.28 2.92
C TRP A 108 -2.26 -44.21 2.18
N GLY A 109 -2.49 -44.45 0.89
CA GLY A 109 -1.72 -45.37 0.06
C GLY A 109 -0.24 -45.01 -0.02
N ILE A 110 0.10 -43.71 0.04
CA ILE A 110 1.49 -43.26 0.09
C ILE A 110 2.18 -43.67 1.41
N ASP A 111 1.49 -43.50 2.54
CA ASP A 111 2.03 -43.84 3.86
C ASP A 111 2.07 -45.35 4.10
N LEU A 112 1.12 -46.11 3.54
CA LEU A 112 1.18 -47.57 3.52
C LEU A 112 2.42 -48.07 2.76
N LYS A 113 2.79 -47.42 1.65
CA LYS A 113 3.98 -47.78 0.86
C LYS A 113 5.27 -47.39 1.57
N ARG A 114 5.32 -46.18 2.14
CA ARG A 114 6.52 -45.63 2.77
C ARG A 114 6.83 -46.30 4.12
N SER A 115 5.78 -46.53 4.92
CA SER A 115 5.90 -46.95 6.31
C SER A 115 4.75 -47.91 6.69
N PRO A 116 4.72 -49.14 6.15
CA PRO A 116 3.56 -50.04 6.26
C PRO A 116 3.17 -50.40 7.71
N GLY A 117 4.15 -50.47 8.62
CA GLY A 117 3.96 -50.83 10.03
C GLY A 117 3.66 -49.66 10.97
N GLN A 118 3.56 -48.43 10.47
CA GLN A 118 3.47 -47.21 11.28
C GLN A 118 2.13 -46.49 11.06
N PRO A 119 1.02 -46.96 11.66
CA PRO A 119 -0.31 -46.41 11.43
C PRO A 119 -0.59 -45.07 12.15
N TYR A 120 0.11 -44.77 13.25
CA TYR A 120 -0.27 -43.69 14.16
C TYR A 120 0.26 -42.34 13.74
N TYR A 121 -0.57 -41.32 13.92
CA TYR A 121 -0.25 -39.93 13.58
C TYR A 121 -0.90 -38.96 14.58
N SER A 122 -0.12 -37.99 15.08
CA SER A 122 -0.60 -36.94 15.98
C SER A 122 -1.06 -35.73 15.17
N GLN A 123 -2.31 -35.33 15.36
CA GLN A 123 -2.90 -34.17 14.68
C GLN A 123 -3.83 -33.39 15.60
N ASP A 124 -4.09 -32.13 15.25
CA ASP A 124 -4.95 -31.23 16.00
C ASP A 124 -6.36 -31.85 16.16
N CYS A 125 -6.83 -31.96 17.41
CA CYS A 125 -8.14 -32.53 17.74
C CYS A 125 -9.31 -31.82 17.04
N SER A 126 -9.13 -30.54 16.64
CA SER A 126 -10.12 -29.76 15.90
C SER A 126 -10.20 -30.11 14.41
N ASN A 127 -9.29 -30.92 13.89
CA ASN A 127 -9.26 -31.30 12.47
C ASN A 127 -10.55 -32.03 12.04
N ALA A 128 -11.34 -31.36 11.20
CA ALA A 128 -12.62 -31.88 10.73
C ALA A 128 -12.52 -32.75 9.45
N PHE A 129 -11.32 -33.18 9.04
CA PHE A 129 -11.08 -34.03 7.86
C PHE A 129 -10.86 -35.51 8.18
N THR A 130 -11.13 -35.93 9.41
CA THR A 130 -10.88 -37.29 9.90
C THR A 130 -12.19 -38.01 10.24
N TYR A 131 -12.30 -39.29 9.91
CA TYR A 131 -13.53 -40.07 10.10
C TYR A 131 -13.55 -40.80 11.45
N PRO A 132 -14.72 -40.96 12.11
CA PRO A 132 -14.81 -41.78 13.32
C PRO A 132 -14.56 -43.26 13.01
N LEU A 133 -13.61 -43.86 13.73
CA LEU A 133 -13.45 -45.31 13.82
C LEU A 133 -13.85 -45.75 15.21
N CYS A 134 -14.96 -46.46 15.30
CA CYS A 134 -15.54 -46.89 16.55
C CYS A 134 -15.26 -48.38 16.79
N GLU A 135 -15.25 -48.78 18.06
CA GLU A 135 -15.07 -50.15 18.51
C GLU A 135 -16.23 -50.59 19.41
N ARG A 136 -16.61 -51.85 19.29
CA ARG A 136 -17.53 -52.52 20.22
C ARG A 136 -16.70 -53.25 21.29
N ILE A 137 -16.90 -52.87 22.55
CA ILE A 137 -16.30 -53.58 23.68
C ILE A 137 -17.03 -54.92 23.86
N LEU A 138 -16.30 -56.03 23.73
CA LEU A 138 -16.81 -57.36 24.06
C LEU A 138 -16.59 -57.58 25.56
N GLU A 139 -17.64 -57.45 26.36
CA GLU A 139 -17.58 -57.76 27.79
C GLU A 139 -17.33 -59.26 27.99
N ASN A 140 -16.20 -59.62 28.60
CA ASN A 140 -15.92 -61.00 29.01
C ASN A 140 -16.90 -61.41 30.13
N THR A 141 -17.93 -62.16 29.75
CA THR A 141 -18.96 -62.69 30.65
C THR A 141 -18.55 -64.06 31.23
N GLU A 142 -17.34 -64.18 31.77
CA GLU A 142 -16.87 -65.43 32.40
C GLU A 142 -16.26 -65.19 33.78
N ALA A 143 -17.11 -64.90 34.78
CA ALA A 143 -16.76 -65.09 36.18
C ALA A 143 -18.04 -65.22 37.04
N LEU A 144 -18.74 -66.35 36.95
CA LEU A 144 -19.63 -66.85 38.02
C LEU A 144 -20.18 -68.25 37.67
N LYS A 145 -19.48 -69.30 38.12
CA LYS A 145 -20.07 -70.62 38.38
C LYS A 145 -19.59 -71.15 39.73
N SER A 146 -20.55 -71.28 40.64
CA SER A 146 -20.44 -71.94 41.95
C SER A 146 -20.22 -73.46 41.82
N PRO A 147 -19.80 -74.17 42.87
CA PRO A 147 -20.81 -74.91 43.61
C PRO A 147 -20.69 -74.85 45.14
N THR A 148 -21.86 -74.67 45.74
CA THR A 148 -22.20 -74.70 47.16
C THR A 148 -22.11 -76.13 47.71
N ILE A 149 -21.47 -76.29 48.87
CA ILE A 149 -21.74 -77.24 50.01
C ILE A 149 -20.41 -77.39 50.80
N ALA A 150 -19.93 -76.26 51.32
CA ALA A 150 -18.96 -76.13 52.42
C ALA A 150 -19.32 -74.85 53.22
N LEU A 151 -20.62 -74.52 53.24
CA LEU A 151 -21.08 -73.13 53.25
C LEU A 151 -21.06 -72.47 54.63
N ALA A 152 -21.16 -73.19 55.75
CA ALA A 152 -21.27 -72.53 57.06
C ALA A 152 -19.91 -72.21 57.70
N GLU A 153 -18.94 -73.14 57.66
CA GLU A 153 -17.60 -72.92 58.24
C GLU A 153 -16.69 -72.09 57.32
N ASN A 154 -16.77 -72.26 55.98
CA ASN A 154 -16.11 -71.32 55.08
C ASN A 154 -16.74 -69.94 55.13
N ILE A 155 -18.06 -69.77 55.30
CA ILE A 155 -18.63 -68.41 55.41
C ILE A 155 -18.07 -67.68 56.63
N SER A 156 -17.92 -68.34 57.79
CA SER A 156 -17.36 -67.68 58.98
C SER A 156 -15.90 -67.26 58.76
N ILE A 157 -15.06 -68.18 58.27
CA ILE A 157 -13.64 -67.89 57.97
C ILE A 157 -13.52 -66.83 56.85
N THR A 158 -14.40 -66.88 55.85
CA THR A 158 -14.42 -65.89 54.76
C THR A 158 -14.93 -64.54 55.25
N LEU A 159 -15.88 -64.49 56.20
CA LEU A 159 -16.32 -63.24 56.81
C LEU A 159 -15.19 -62.59 57.61
N ASP A 160 -14.51 -63.36 58.46
CA ASP A 160 -13.38 -62.84 59.25
C ASP A 160 -12.24 -62.37 58.34
N THR A 161 -11.98 -63.09 57.24
CA THR A 161 -10.98 -62.68 56.24
C THR A 161 -11.41 -61.40 55.52
N LEU A 162 -12.67 -61.32 55.08
CA LEU A 162 -13.22 -60.12 54.43
C LEU A 162 -13.24 -58.91 55.36
N GLU A 163 -13.52 -59.11 56.64
CA GLU A 163 -13.50 -58.04 57.64
C GLU A 163 -12.08 -57.50 57.83
N ASN A 164 -11.08 -58.39 57.95
CA ASN A 164 -9.69 -57.97 58.05
C ASN A 164 -9.18 -57.29 56.75
N ASP A 165 -9.49 -57.84 55.57
CA ASP A 165 -9.14 -57.22 54.28
C ASP A 165 -9.79 -55.84 54.12
N LEU A 166 -11.01 -55.66 54.62
CA LEU A 166 -11.71 -54.38 54.63
C LEU A 166 -11.04 -53.39 55.58
N ILE A 167 -10.64 -53.83 56.78
CA ILE A 167 -9.91 -53.02 57.77
C ILE A 167 -8.55 -52.58 57.21
N ASP A 168 -7.82 -53.49 56.56
CA ASP A 168 -6.53 -53.19 55.94
C ASP A 168 -6.68 -52.20 54.78
N SER A 169 -7.71 -52.39 53.95
CA SER A 169 -8.04 -51.46 52.87
C SER A 169 -8.40 -50.07 53.42
N ILE A 170 -9.25 -49.99 54.46
CA ILE A 170 -9.61 -48.74 55.12
C ILE A 170 -8.36 -48.07 55.71
N THR A 171 -7.46 -48.83 56.34
CA THR A 171 -6.22 -48.31 56.92
C THR A 171 -5.29 -47.76 55.85
N MET A 172 -5.14 -48.48 54.72
CA MET A 172 -4.37 -48.01 53.58
C MET A 172 -4.97 -46.73 52.98
N TYR A 173 -6.29 -46.67 52.79
CA TYR A 173 -6.95 -45.47 52.27
C TYR A 173 -6.81 -44.28 53.22
N ASN A 174 -6.96 -44.47 54.53
CA ASN A 174 -6.75 -43.40 55.50
C ASN A 174 -5.32 -42.86 55.46
N LYS A 175 -4.32 -43.74 55.34
CA LYS A 175 -2.93 -43.31 55.17
C LYS A 175 -2.73 -42.48 53.90
N SER A 176 -3.28 -42.92 52.77
CA SER A 176 -3.22 -42.14 51.52
C SER A 176 -3.96 -40.80 51.64
N ILE A 177 -5.08 -40.74 52.38
CA ILE A 177 -5.78 -39.49 52.66
C ILE A 177 -4.90 -38.53 53.48
N ASP A 178 -4.20 -39.04 54.50
CA ASP A 178 -3.30 -38.23 55.32
C ASP A 178 -2.12 -37.69 54.51
N GLU A 179 -1.53 -38.50 53.62
CA GLU A 179 -0.47 -38.07 52.69
C GLU A 179 -0.99 -36.98 51.73
N ILE A 180 -2.20 -37.14 51.17
CA ILE A 180 -2.83 -36.12 50.31
C ILE A 180 -3.11 -34.83 51.09
N LEU A 181 -3.53 -34.92 52.34
CA LEU A 181 -3.77 -33.75 53.19
C LEU A 181 -2.47 -33.01 53.49
N GLN A 182 -1.38 -33.73 53.74
CA GLN A 182 -0.06 -33.15 53.94
C GLN A 182 0.45 -32.44 52.68
N ASP A 183 0.35 -33.08 51.51
CA ASP A 183 0.74 -32.47 50.23
C ASP A 183 -0.12 -31.24 49.91
N THR A 184 -1.42 -31.29 50.23
CA THR A 184 -2.33 -30.15 50.08
C THR A 184 -1.91 -28.98 50.97
N GLN A 185 -1.45 -29.26 52.19
CA GLN A 185 -0.96 -28.22 53.11
C GLN A 185 0.35 -27.60 52.60
N LEU A 186 1.28 -28.42 52.09
CA LEU A 186 2.52 -27.94 51.48
C LEU A 186 2.24 -27.06 50.24
N MET A 187 1.29 -27.46 49.39
CA MET A 187 0.88 -26.67 48.24
C MET A 187 0.28 -25.32 48.64
N LYS A 188 -0.48 -25.25 49.73
CA LYS A 188 -1.00 -23.98 50.26
C LYS A 188 0.13 -23.06 50.74
N GLU A 189 1.11 -23.59 51.44
CA GLU A 189 2.27 -22.80 51.91
C GLU A 189 3.10 -22.29 50.73
N LEU A 190 3.33 -23.12 49.71
CA LEU A 190 4.00 -22.71 48.48
C LEU A 190 3.23 -21.63 47.73
N LEU A 191 1.90 -21.72 47.70
CA LEU A 191 1.05 -20.70 47.06
C LEU A 191 1.16 -19.35 47.77
N LEU A 192 1.16 -19.33 49.10
CA LEU A 192 1.32 -18.10 49.89
C LEU A 192 2.68 -17.42 49.63
N VAL A 193 3.76 -18.20 49.58
CA VAL A 193 5.10 -17.67 49.26
C VAL A 193 5.16 -17.11 47.83
N LEU A 194 4.46 -17.76 46.89
CA LEU A 194 4.39 -17.28 45.51
C LEU A 194 3.62 -15.95 45.43
N GLU A 195 2.49 -15.84 46.13
CA GLU A 195 1.69 -14.61 46.21
C GLU A 195 2.50 -13.45 46.80
N GLU A 196 3.24 -13.69 47.89
CA GLU A 196 4.09 -12.67 48.52
C GLU A 196 5.22 -12.21 47.57
N ASN A 197 5.91 -13.14 46.92
CA ASN A 197 6.97 -12.81 45.95
C ASN A 197 6.43 -12.02 44.75
N LEU A 198 5.25 -12.38 44.24
CA LEU A 198 4.60 -11.65 43.16
C LEU A 198 4.20 -10.24 43.60
N SER A 199 3.70 -10.07 44.82
CA SER A 199 3.37 -8.75 45.38
C SER A 199 4.60 -7.84 45.46
N ILE A 200 5.73 -8.36 45.98
CA ILE A 200 6.99 -7.60 46.07
C ILE A 200 7.50 -7.20 44.67
N GLN A 201 7.42 -8.11 43.70
CA GLN A 201 7.83 -7.81 42.32
C GLN A 201 6.94 -6.74 41.68
N LEU A 202 5.63 -6.79 41.91
CA LEU A 202 4.68 -5.79 41.43
C LEU A 202 4.96 -4.40 42.02
N GLU A 203 5.23 -4.31 43.33
CA GLU A 203 5.59 -3.04 43.98
C GLU A 203 6.90 -2.45 43.44
N SER A 204 7.89 -3.29 43.14
CA SER A 204 9.15 -2.86 42.53
C SER A 204 8.92 -2.32 41.10
N VAL A 205 8.09 -2.98 40.31
CA VAL A 205 7.74 -2.54 38.96
C VAL A 205 7.00 -1.20 39.01
N ASP A 206 6.01 -1.05 39.90
CA ASP A 206 5.24 0.18 40.07
C ASP A 206 6.14 1.36 40.46
N THR A 207 7.06 1.14 41.42
CA THR A 207 8.03 2.16 41.86
C THR A 207 8.96 2.60 40.72
N ASN A 208 9.48 1.65 39.93
CA ASN A 208 10.35 1.93 38.79
C ASN A 208 9.60 2.70 37.69
N LEU A 209 8.34 2.34 37.44
CA LEU A 209 7.50 3.01 36.46
C LEU A 209 7.18 4.45 36.88
N SER A 210 6.79 4.66 38.15
CA SER A 210 6.53 6.00 38.70
C SER A 210 7.77 6.88 38.60
N THR A 211 8.94 6.37 39.00
CA THR A 211 10.21 7.12 38.93
C THR A 211 10.57 7.49 37.48
N THR A 212 10.34 6.57 36.54
CA THR A 212 10.59 6.83 35.11
C THR A 212 9.63 7.87 34.55
N LEU A 213 8.36 7.81 34.95
CA LEU A 213 7.34 8.77 34.54
C LEU A 213 7.64 10.18 35.06
N ASP A 214 8.06 10.29 36.33
CA ASP A 214 8.44 11.58 36.93
C ASP A 214 9.64 12.20 36.20
N LYS A 215 10.64 11.38 35.85
CA LYS A 215 11.80 11.83 35.07
C LYS A 215 11.39 12.31 33.67
N LEU A 216 10.53 11.57 32.97
CA LEU A 216 10.00 11.98 31.67
C LEU A 216 9.19 13.29 31.76
N HIS A 217 8.41 13.45 32.82
CA HIS A 217 7.68 14.68 33.08
C HIS A 217 8.65 15.86 33.28
N GLN A 218 9.69 15.67 34.08
CA GLN A 218 10.72 16.68 34.31
C GLN A 218 11.46 17.05 33.00
N ASP A 219 11.88 16.06 32.21
CA ASP A 219 12.55 16.29 30.93
C ASP A 219 11.64 17.05 29.95
N THR A 220 10.34 16.73 29.94
CA THR A 220 9.33 17.46 29.15
C THR A 220 9.22 18.92 29.56
N GLN A 221 9.20 19.20 30.87
CA GLN A 221 9.17 20.59 31.36
C GLN A 221 10.47 21.34 31.02
N LEU A 222 11.63 20.68 31.13
CA LEU A 222 12.93 21.26 30.78
C LEU A 222 13.04 21.58 29.28
N MET A 223 12.38 20.83 28.40
CA MET A 223 12.32 21.13 26.96
C MET A 223 11.34 22.26 26.61
N LYS A 224 10.30 22.46 27.41
CA LYS A 224 9.24 23.45 27.13
C LYS A 224 9.75 24.89 27.23
N GLU A 225 10.53 25.21 28.26
CA GLU A 225 11.01 26.58 28.49
C GLU A 225 11.95 27.11 27.39
N PRO A 226 12.97 26.36 26.90
CA PRO A 226 13.79 26.80 25.79
C PRO A 226 12.99 26.99 24.49
N LEU A 227 11.96 26.17 24.27
CA LEU A 227 11.14 26.25 23.06
C LEU A 227 10.30 27.54 23.05
N LEU A 228 9.71 27.89 24.19
CA LEU A 228 9.00 29.17 24.37
C LEU A 228 9.94 30.37 24.21
N GLY A 229 11.17 30.27 24.73
CA GLY A 229 12.19 31.31 24.53
C GLY A 229 12.59 31.48 23.06
N LEU A 230 12.72 30.37 22.32
CA LEU A 230 13.01 30.40 20.89
C LEU A 230 11.86 31.03 20.10
N GLU A 231 10.61 30.68 20.43
CA GLU A 231 9.40 31.24 19.82
C GLU A 231 9.32 32.76 20.03
N GLN A 232 9.54 33.24 21.25
CA GLN A 232 9.55 34.67 21.55
C GLN A 232 10.66 35.44 20.82
N ASN A 233 11.86 34.84 20.75
CA ASN A 233 12.98 35.45 20.02
C ASN A 233 12.69 35.53 18.52
N LEU A 234 12.17 34.47 17.91
CA LEU A 234 11.77 34.45 16.50
C LEU A 234 10.66 35.47 16.21
N SER A 235 9.64 35.57 17.07
CA SER A 235 8.57 36.57 16.94
C SER A 235 9.13 37.99 16.98
N THR A 236 10.03 38.28 17.92
CA THR A 236 10.67 39.60 18.05
C THR A 236 11.53 39.94 16.83
N GLN A 237 12.26 38.96 16.28
CA GLN A 237 13.04 39.14 15.05
C GLN A 237 12.14 39.42 13.84
N LEU A 238 11.00 38.73 13.74
CA LEU A 238 10.02 38.93 12.67
C LEU A 238 9.45 40.35 12.70
N GLU A 239 9.00 40.82 13.87
CA GLU A 239 8.49 42.19 14.06
C GLU A 239 9.54 43.26 13.71
N SER A 240 10.80 43.02 14.07
CA SER A 240 11.92 43.88 13.70
C SER A 240 12.15 43.92 12.19
N MET A 241 12.09 42.76 11.52
CA MET A 241 12.21 42.67 10.05
C MET A 241 11.05 43.37 9.34
N GLU A 242 9.80 43.19 9.79
CA GLU A 242 8.63 43.86 9.23
C GLU A 242 8.75 45.39 9.34
N THR A 243 9.25 45.88 10.47
CA THR A 243 9.51 47.31 10.69
C THR A 243 10.59 47.82 9.73
N HIS A 244 11.66 47.05 9.53
CA HIS A 244 12.74 47.41 8.62
C HIS A 244 12.26 47.44 7.16
N ILE A 245 11.53 46.41 6.71
CA ILE A 245 10.93 46.34 5.37
C ILE A 245 10.00 47.52 5.13
N SER A 246 9.13 47.84 6.10
CA SER A 246 8.21 48.98 6.01
C SER A 246 8.95 50.31 5.87
N THR A 247 10.07 50.47 6.59
CA THR A 247 10.91 51.67 6.51
C THR A 247 11.54 51.79 5.12
N VAL A 248 12.16 50.72 4.62
CA VAL A 248 12.78 50.70 3.28
C VAL A 248 11.75 50.96 2.18
N MET A 249 10.55 50.36 2.28
CA MET A 249 9.47 50.58 1.32
C MET A 249 9.01 52.04 1.29
N ASN A 250 8.91 52.69 2.46
CA ASN A 250 8.54 54.10 2.54
C ASN A 250 9.63 55.01 1.93
N GLU A 251 10.91 54.70 2.14
CA GLU A 251 12.02 55.42 1.53
C GLU A 251 12.02 55.26 0.00
N LEU A 252 11.87 54.04 -0.51
CA LEU A 252 11.76 53.76 -1.95
C LEU A 252 10.56 54.47 -2.58
N TYR A 253 9.41 54.48 -1.90
CA TYR A 253 8.24 55.20 -2.38
C TYR A 253 8.51 56.71 -2.47
N LYS A 254 9.16 57.28 -1.46
CA LYS A 254 9.54 58.69 -1.44
C LYS A 254 10.50 59.03 -2.57
N ASP A 255 11.53 58.21 -2.79
CA ASP A 255 12.50 58.41 -3.88
C ASP A 255 11.85 58.29 -5.25
N THR A 256 10.92 57.35 -5.42
CA THR A 256 10.11 57.21 -6.64
C THR A 256 9.28 58.47 -6.91
N GLN A 257 8.64 59.05 -5.88
CA GLN A 257 7.90 60.30 -6.04
C GLN A 257 8.82 61.49 -6.35
N LEU A 258 10.00 61.55 -5.74
CA LEU A 258 11.00 62.57 -6.03
C LEU A 258 11.54 62.49 -7.47
N MET A 259 11.62 61.30 -8.06
CA MET A 259 12.01 61.11 -9.47
C MET A 259 10.88 61.41 -10.46
N LYS A 260 9.62 61.24 -10.06
CA LYS A 260 8.44 61.44 -10.91
C LYS A 260 8.30 62.89 -11.39
N GLU A 261 8.46 63.86 -10.49
CA GLU A 261 8.28 65.28 -10.83
C GLU A 261 9.30 65.81 -11.87
N PRO A 262 10.61 65.57 -11.72
CA PRO A 262 11.59 65.92 -12.75
C PRO A 262 11.31 65.27 -14.11
N LEU A 263 10.88 64.01 -14.13
CA LEU A 263 10.55 63.28 -15.36
C LEU A 263 9.31 63.86 -16.06
N LEU A 264 8.29 64.26 -15.31
CA LEU A 264 7.11 64.96 -15.85
C LEU A 264 7.49 66.31 -16.46
N VAL A 265 8.35 67.08 -15.78
CA VAL A 265 8.86 68.35 -16.30
C VAL A 265 9.71 68.13 -17.56
N LEU A 266 10.57 67.11 -17.58
CA LEU A 266 11.38 66.76 -18.74
C LEU A 266 10.49 66.37 -19.93
N GLY A 267 9.48 65.53 -19.68
CA GLY A 267 8.49 65.10 -20.66
C GLY A 267 7.66 66.26 -21.23
N GLY A 268 7.22 67.19 -20.38
CA GLY A 268 6.52 68.41 -20.80
C GLY A 268 7.39 69.33 -21.67
N ASN A 269 8.66 69.50 -21.31
CA ASN A 269 9.62 70.28 -22.10
C ASN A 269 9.92 69.62 -23.46
N LEU A 270 10.08 68.30 -23.48
CA LEU A 270 10.24 67.51 -24.70
C LEU A 270 9.02 67.60 -25.60
N SER A 271 7.81 67.46 -25.05
CA SER A 271 6.54 67.60 -25.77
C SER A 271 6.39 69.00 -26.37
N THR A 272 6.70 70.05 -25.60
CA THR A 272 6.65 71.44 -26.09
C THR A 272 7.65 71.70 -27.21
N LYS A 273 8.88 71.18 -27.07
CA LYS A 273 9.89 71.23 -28.14
C LYS A 273 9.45 70.45 -29.38
N LEU A 274 8.83 69.27 -29.18
CA LEU A 274 8.33 68.44 -30.27
C LEU A 274 7.20 69.13 -31.02
N GLU A 275 6.25 69.77 -30.33
CA GLU A 275 5.19 70.54 -30.98
C GLU A 275 5.74 71.78 -31.68
N SER A 276 6.77 72.43 -31.13
CA SER A 276 7.48 73.51 -31.84
C SER A 276 8.15 73.00 -33.12
N VAL A 277 8.86 71.87 -33.05
CA VAL A 277 9.48 71.22 -34.21
C VAL A 277 8.41 70.83 -35.23
N LYS A 278 7.31 70.21 -34.80
CA LYS A 278 6.18 69.82 -35.65
C LYS A 278 5.54 71.02 -36.33
N THR A 279 5.36 72.13 -35.61
CA THR A 279 4.84 73.39 -36.17
C THR A 279 5.80 73.96 -37.21
N ASN A 280 7.11 73.97 -36.92
CA ASN A 280 8.15 74.43 -37.86
C ASN A 280 8.24 73.52 -39.09
N LEU A 281 8.13 72.20 -38.88
CA LEU A 281 8.15 71.20 -39.93
C LEU A 281 6.89 71.30 -40.78
N SER A 282 5.71 71.49 -40.17
CA SER A 282 4.45 71.75 -40.87
C SER A 282 4.56 73.01 -41.71
N THR A 283 5.08 74.11 -41.14
CA THR A 283 5.28 75.36 -41.87
C THR A 283 6.24 75.17 -43.05
N THR A 284 7.30 74.40 -42.84
CA THR A 284 8.28 74.07 -43.88
C THR A 284 7.71 73.12 -44.92
N LEU A 285 6.87 72.16 -44.53
CA LEU A 285 6.18 71.22 -45.39
C LEU A 285 5.10 71.93 -46.20
N ASP A 286 4.37 72.87 -45.61
CA ASP A 286 3.40 73.73 -46.30
C ASP A 286 4.13 74.60 -47.32
N LYS A 287 5.28 75.17 -46.95
CA LYS A 287 6.12 75.92 -47.88
C LYS A 287 6.65 75.03 -49.00
N LEU A 288 7.18 73.86 -48.67
CA LEU A 288 7.61 72.86 -49.64
C LEU A 288 6.44 72.35 -50.48
N TYR A 289 5.23 72.23 -49.94
CA TYR A 289 4.03 71.81 -50.66
C TYR A 289 3.59 72.91 -51.61
N GLN A 290 3.64 74.18 -51.20
CA GLN A 290 3.41 75.32 -52.09
C GLN A 290 4.47 75.40 -53.20
N ASP A 291 5.75 75.23 -52.85
CA ASP A 291 6.88 75.15 -53.79
C ASP A 291 6.74 73.91 -54.70
N THR A 292 6.27 72.80 -54.15
CA THR A 292 6.03 71.54 -54.87
C THR A 292 4.80 71.66 -55.74
N GLN A 293 3.72 72.36 -55.35
CA GLN A 293 2.56 72.66 -56.19
C GLN A 293 2.94 73.63 -57.32
N GLN A 294 3.89 74.54 -57.07
CA GLN A 294 4.58 75.31 -58.11
C GLN A 294 5.40 74.41 -59.06
N MET A 295 6.00 73.33 -58.55
CA MET A 295 6.71 72.32 -59.36
C MET A 295 5.78 71.24 -59.96
N LYS A 296 4.58 71.04 -59.41
CA LYS A 296 3.54 70.06 -59.80
C LYS A 296 2.62 70.55 -60.91
N GLY A 297 3.17 71.42 -61.77
CA GLY A 297 2.92 71.29 -63.20
C GLY A 297 3.47 69.98 -63.79
N SER A 298 4.15 69.14 -62.99
CA SER A 298 4.64 67.82 -63.40
C SER A 298 4.57 66.80 -62.24
N LEU A 299 3.98 65.63 -62.53
CA LEU A 299 3.94 64.37 -61.75
C LEU A 299 2.79 64.11 -60.73
N THR A 300 2.20 62.91 -60.89
CA THR A 300 0.88 62.44 -60.43
C THR A 300 0.90 61.48 -59.22
N LEU A 301 -0.27 61.30 -58.60
CA LEU A 301 -0.56 60.57 -57.35
C LEU A 301 -0.19 59.07 -57.30
N GLU A 302 0.25 58.45 -58.40
CA GLU A 302 0.55 57.00 -58.45
C GLU A 302 1.85 56.62 -57.71
N GLU A 303 2.78 57.56 -57.48
CA GLU A 303 4.07 57.26 -56.86
C GLU A 303 4.03 57.19 -55.33
N MET A 304 2.95 57.68 -54.71
CA MET A 304 2.81 57.74 -53.24
C MET A 304 2.34 56.40 -52.63
N ASP A 305 1.63 55.56 -53.39
CA ASP A 305 1.05 54.30 -52.89
C ASP A 305 2.08 53.15 -52.84
N GLN A 306 3.16 53.22 -53.63
CA GLN A 306 4.23 52.21 -53.63
C GLN A 306 5.19 52.30 -52.43
N ARG A 307 5.20 53.41 -51.68
CA ARG A 307 6.14 53.57 -50.54
C ARG A 307 5.64 52.95 -49.24
N ARG A 308 4.31 52.77 -49.08
CA ARG A 308 3.72 52.15 -47.89
C ARG A 308 3.96 50.64 -47.82
N ILE A 309 3.96 49.97 -48.97
CA ILE A 309 4.24 48.53 -49.11
C ILE A 309 5.72 48.18 -48.86
N LYS A 310 6.63 49.17 -48.85
CA LYS A 310 8.08 48.96 -48.69
C LYS A 310 8.54 48.92 -47.23
N SER A 311 7.82 49.57 -46.32
CA SER A 311 8.17 49.64 -44.89
C SER A 311 7.97 48.31 -44.17
N ASP A 312 6.83 47.64 -44.42
CA ASP A 312 6.50 46.35 -43.81
C ASP A 312 7.39 45.20 -44.34
N LYS A 313 8.01 45.40 -45.51
CA LYS A 313 8.99 44.48 -46.10
C LYS A 313 10.41 44.63 -45.54
N ILE A 314 10.77 45.79 -44.98
CA ILE A 314 12.13 46.09 -44.50
C ILE A 314 12.34 45.59 -43.06
N MET A 315 11.33 45.64 -42.19
CA MET A 315 11.43 45.08 -40.84
C MET A 315 11.51 43.54 -40.89
N PHE A 316 10.83 42.91 -41.86
CA PHE A 316 10.73 41.46 -41.97
C PHE A 316 11.97 40.76 -42.54
N GLN A 317 12.76 41.45 -43.36
CA GLN A 317 14.03 40.92 -43.89
C GLN A 317 15.14 40.82 -42.85
N ALA A 318 15.06 41.55 -41.72
CA ALA A 318 16.08 41.54 -40.68
C ALA A 318 15.99 40.32 -39.74
N ILE A 319 14.79 39.78 -39.49
CA ILE A 319 14.56 38.75 -38.45
C ILE A 319 14.62 37.31 -39.03
N LYS A 320 14.66 37.14 -40.37
CA LYS A 320 14.55 35.84 -41.06
C LYS A 320 13.33 35.00 -40.60
N GLY A 321 12.21 35.67 -40.30
CA GLY A 321 10.96 35.02 -39.90
C GLY A 321 10.03 34.70 -41.08
N PHE A 322 8.79 34.30 -40.76
CA PHE A 322 7.67 34.10 -41.69
C PHE A 322 6.36 34.50 -41.02
N CYS A 323 5.34 34.91 -41.78
CA CYS A 323 4.01 35.19 -41.22
C CYS A 323 2.98 34.18 -41.69
N VAL A 324 2.05 33.87 -40.80
CA VAL A 324 0.87 33.06 -41.07
C VAL A 324 -0.33 33.90 -40.64
N HIS A 325 -1.12 34.34 -41.63
CA HIS A 325 -2.14 35.39 -41.44
C HIS A 325 -1.55 36.67 -40.82
N SER A 326 -2.04 37.07 -39.65
CA SER A 326 -1.66 38.31 -38.96
C SER A 326 -0.57 38.12 -37.91
N GLN A 327 -0.12 36.88 -37.64
CA GLN A 327 0.94 36.60 -36.69
C GLN A 327 2.22 36.20 -37.42
N CYS A 328 3.36 36.63 -36.88
CA CYS A 328 4.66 36.45 -37.49
C CYS A 328 5.62 35.74 -36.54
N PHE A 329 6.28 34.71 -37.07
CA PHE A 329 7.02 33.73 -36.31
C PHE A 329 8.45 33.59 -36.81
N LYS A 330 9.33 33.07 -35.94
CA LYS A 330 10.68 32.64 -36.26
C LYS A 330 10.90 31.26 -35.66
N LEU A 331 11.09 30.25 -36.50
CA LEU A 331 11.51 28.93 -36.05
C LEU A 331 13.03 28.87 -35.96
N ILE A 332 13.53 28.54 -34.77
CA ILE A 332 14.95 28.43 -34.47
C ILE A 332 15.30 26.94 -34.39
N THR A 333 16.02 26.45 -35.40
CA THR A 333 16.31 25.02 -35.61
C THR A 333 17.78 24.65 -35.36
N ASP A 334 18.56 25.51 -34.72
CA ASP A 334 20.00 25.30 -34.49
C ASP A 334 20.26 24.16 -33.49
N VAL A 335 19.52 24.14 -32.39
CA VAL A 335 19.64 23.17 -31.28
C VAL A 335 18.24 22.94 -30.70
N LYS A 336 17.92 21.68 -30.37
CA LYS A 336 16.72 21.35 -29.60
C LYS A 336 16.93 21.71 -28.12
N ARG A 337 15.96 22.38 -27.50
CA ARG A 337 16.04 22.96 -26.16
C ARG A 337 14.92 22.43 -25.28
N ASN A 338 15.12 22.46 -23.96
CA ASN A 338 13.99 22.35 -23.03
C ASN A 338 13.14 23.63 -23.08
N TRP A 339 11.95 23.59 -22.48
CA TRP A 339 10.99 24.68 -22.63
C TRP A 339 11.52 26.01 -22.06
N THR A 340 12.18 25.97 -20.90
CA THR A 340 12.78 27.16 -20.27
C THR A 340 13.89 27.77 -21.14
N ASP A 341 14.77 26.94 -21.70
CA ASP A 341 15.85 27.39 -22.58
C ASP A 341 15.31 27.92 -23.92
N ALA A 342 14.20 27.35 -24.42
CA ALA A 342 13.50 27.86 -25.60
C ALA A 342 12.90 29.25 -25.34
N MET A 343 12.30 29.48 -24.18
CA MET A 343 11.81 30.79 -23.76
C MET A 343 12.94 31.83 -23.71
N ALA A 344 14.02 31.52 -23.00
CA ALA A 344 15.20 32.39 -22.91
C ALA A 344 15.80 32.68 -24.31
N LYS A 345 15.76 31.71 -25.23
CA LYS A 345 16.25 31.92 -26.59
C LYS A 345 15.39 32.89 -27.40
N CYS A 346 14.07 32.87 -27.24
CA CYS A 346 13.20 33.85 -27.87
C CYS A 346 13.48 35.26 -27.31
N GLU A 347 13.63 35.38 -26.00
CA GLU A 347 13.93 36.67 -25.35
C GLU A 347 15.28 37.25 -25.79
N GLU A 348 16.31 36.42 -25.95
CA GLU A 348 17.62 36.82 -26.48
C GLU A 348 17.52 37.45 -27.88
N GLU A 349 16.57 36.97 -28.69
CA GLU A 349 16.32 37.48 -30.04
C GLU A 349 15.35 38.68 -30.06
N GLY A 350 14.91 39.16 -28.89
CA GLY A 350 13.91 40.22 -28.76
C GLY A 350 12.51 39.78 -29.15
N LEU A 351 12.20 38.49 -28.97
CA LEU A 351 10.93 37.83 -29.31
C LEU A 351 10.34 37.17 -28.05
N ILE A 352 9.15 36.58 -28.18
CA ILE A 352 8.55 35.71 -27.16
C ILE A 352 8.37 34.29 -27.71
N LEU A 353 8.19 33.30 -26.83
CA LEU A 353 7.67 32.01 -27.28
C LEU A 353 6.29 32.22 -27.92
N ALA A 354 6.04 31.53 -29.02
CA ALA A 354 4.85 31.77 -29.83
C ALA A 354 3.55 31.47 -29.08
N GLU A 355 2.55 32.33 -29.26
CA GLU A 355 1.19 32.15 -28.77
C GLU A 355 0.21 32.19 -29.95
N PRO A 356 0.18 31.13 -30.81
CA PRO A 356 -0.64 31.15 -32.01
C PRO A 356 -2.12 31.24 -31.62
N SER A 357 -2.83 32.23 -32.17
CA SER A 357 -4.28 32.30 -32.05
C SER A 357 -4.95 31.09 -32.69
N ASP A 358 -6.18 30.79 -32.28
CA ASP A 358 -6.94 29.65 -32.81
C ASP A 358 -7.05 29.64 -34.34
N LEU A 359 -7.16 30.82 -34.96
CA LEU A 359 -7.22 30.97 -36.42
C LEU A 359 -5.87 30.73 -37.11
N VAL A 360 -4.77 30.81 -36.37
CA VAL A 360 -3.39 30.68 -36.88
C VAL A 360 -2.79 29.31 -36.60
N ALA A 361 -3.17 28.64 -35.51
CA ALA A 361 -2.57 27.37 -35.08
C ALA A 361 -2.53 26.30 -36.20
N VAL A 362 -3.67 25.97 -36.81
CA VAL A 362 -3.74 24.93 -37.86
C VAL A 362 -2.97 25.35 -39.13
N PRO A 363 -3.15 26.56 -39.70
CA PRO A 363 -2.34 27.03 -40.82
C PRO A 363 -0.83 27.06 -40.53
N LEU A 364 -0.45 27.37 -39.29
CA LEU A 364 0.95 27.41 -38.84
C LEU A 364 1.55 26.00 -38.80
N ARG A 365 0.85 25.04 -38.20
CA ARG A 365 1.24 23.62 -38.22
C ARG A 365 1.50 23.13 -39.64
N ARG A 366 0.54 23.36 -40.55
CA ARG A 366 0.69 22.98 -41.97
C ARG A 366 1.95 23.57 -42.59
N TYR A 367 2.18 24.88 -42.39
CA TYR A 367 3.37 25.54 -42.93
C TYR A 367 4.67 24.92 -42.39
N LEU A 368 4.70 24.56 -41.11
CA LEU A 368 5.86 23.91 -40.50
C LEU A 368 6.09 22.50 -41.03
N VAL A 369 5.04 21.68 -41.16
CA VAL A 369 5.09 20.33 -41.74
C VAL A 369 5.62 20.38 -43.18
N GLU A 370 5.10 21.29 -44.00
CA GLU A 370 5.49 21.39 -45.42
C GLU A 370 6.94 21.85 -45.63
N LYS A 371 7.47 22.68 -44.72
CA LYS A 371 8.74 23.37 -44.92
C LYS A 371 9.91 22.81 -44.10
N TYR A 372 9.66 22.23 -42.94
CA TYR A 372 10.70 21.88 -41.96
C TYR A 372 10.72 20.39 -41.55
N ASP A 373 9.91 19.53 -42.18
CA ASP A 373 9.98 18.05 -42.09
C ASP A 373 10.09 17.50 -40.65
N ASN A 374 9.00 17.61 -39.87
CA ASN A 374 8.87 17.13 -38.48
C ASN A 374 9.68 17.92 -37.43
N ALA A 375 9.76 19.24 -37.57
CA ALA A 375 10.41 20.12 -36.60
C ALA A 375 9.50 20.50 -35.42
N GLU A 376 9.17 19.53 -34.56
CA GLU A 376 8.44 19.77 -33.29
C GLU A 376 9.06 20.93 -32.53
N ALA A 377 8.20 21.83 -32.04
CA ALA A 377 8.67 23.08 -31.45
C ALA A 377 7.85 23.49 -30.23
N TRP A 378 8.55 23.99 -29.21
CA TRP A 378 7.93 24.59 -28.06
C TRP A 378 7.14 25.85 -28.43
N ILE A 379 5.99 26.02 -27.76
CA ILE A 379 5.15 27.23 -27.78
C ILE A 379 4.93 27.74 -26.35
N GLY A 380 4.37 28.94 -26.21
CA GLY A 380 4.37 29.72 -24.97
C GLY A 380 3.42 29.26 -23.86
N ALA A 381 2.85 28.05 -23.91
CA ALA A 381 1.93 27.56 -22.88
C ALA A 381 2.59 26.55 -21.91
N GLN A 382 2.34 26.74 -20.61
CA GLN A 382 2.80 25.86 -19.52
C GLN A 382 1.64 25.59 -18.55
N GLY A 383 1.64 24.41 -17.91
CA GLY A 383 0.69 24.10 -16.84
C GLY A 383 0.93 24.94 -15.58
N ASP A 384 -0.13 25.44 -14.96
CA ASP A 384 -0.08 26.22 -13.71
C ASP A 384 -0.44 25.38 -12.45
N GLY A 385 -0.64 24.07 -12.62
CA GLY A 385 -1.18 23.16 -11.60
C GLY A 385 -2.67 22.86 -11.77
N SER A 386 -3.38 23.63 -12.59
CA SER A 386 -4.82 23.49 -12.84
C SER A 386 -5.15 23.45 -14.33
N ARG A 387 -4.49 24.29 -15.13
CA ARG A 387 -4.74 24.50 -16.56
C ARG A 387 -3.47 24.95 -17.27
N PHE A 388 -3.47 24.88 -18.61
CA PHE A 388 -2.41 25.47 -19.42
C PHE A 388 -2.65 26.98 -19.58
N VAL A 389 -1.60 27.77 -19.42
CA VAL A 389 -1.65 29.24 -19.50
C VAL A 389 -0.56 29.73 -20.44
N TRP A 390 -0.95 30.60 -21.37
CA TRP A 390 -0.06 31.38 -22.22
C TRP A 390 0.77 32.34 -21.37
N GLN A 391 2.08 32.21 -21.40
CA GLN A 391 2.96 32.88 -20.43
C GLN A 391 3.14 34.38 -20.69
N HIS A 392 3.02 34.82 -21.95
CA HIS A 392 3.07 36.23 -22.30
C HIS A 392 1.68 36.88 -22.15
N GLY A 393 0.65 36.31 -22.78
CA GLY A 393 -0.70 36.87 -22.73
C GLY A 393 -1.42 36.68 -21.38
N GLY A 394 -0.97 35.74 -20.56
CA GLY A 394 -1.60 35.37 -19.29
C GLY A 394 -2.98 34.72 -19.42
N THR A 395 -3.39 34.39 -20.65
CA THR A 395 -4.71 33.82 -20.93
C THR A 395 -4.69 32.29 -20.83
N ALA A 396 -5.81 31.72 -20.37
CA ALA A 396 -5.94 30.28 -20.26
C ALA A 396 -6.12 29.62 -21.64
N LEU A 397 -5.35 28.58 -21.90
CA LEU A 397 -5.58 27.67 -23.02
C LEU A 397 -6.62 26.63 -22.58
N MET A 398 -7.83 26.75 -23.13
CA MET A 398 -8.98 25.99 -22.63
C MET A 398 -8.83 24.48 -22.88
N ASN A 399 -9.21 23.68 -21.87
CA ASN A 399 -9.07 22.22 -21.91
C ASN A 399 -9.97 21.55 -22.98
N ASP A 400 -11.04 22.22 -23.42
CA ASP A 400 -11.97 21.78 -24.45
C ASP A 400 -11.63 22.32 -25.84
N SER A 401 -10.46 22.96 -26.00
CA SER A 401 -10.01 23.43 -27.32
C SER A 401 -9.95 22.26 -28.31
N PRO A 402 -10.50 22.42 -29.53
CA PRO A 402 -10.46 21.39 -30.56
C PRO A 402 -9.03 21.11 -31.06
N LEU A 403 -8.09 22.02 -30.76
CA LEU A 403 -6.70 21.97 -31.19
C LEU A 403 -5.84 20.97 -30.41
N TRP A 404 -6.32 20.46 -29.28
CA TRP A 404 -5.61 19.42 -28.52
C TRP A 404 -5.65 18.08 -29.24
N ASP A 405 -4.48 17.49 -29.49
CA ASP A 405 -4.38 16.11 -29.95
C ASP A 405 -4.89 15.15 -28.86
N THR A 406 -4.30 15.23 -27.67
CA THR A 406 -4.79 14.54 -26.48
C THR A 406 -5.37 15.54 -25.48
N SER A 407 -6.54 15.22 -24.92
CA SER A 407 -7.20 16.10 -23.93
C SER A 407 -6.29 16.34 -22.71
N PRO A 408 -6.11 17.60 -22.28
CA PRO A 408 -5.22 17.96 -21.15
C PRO A 408 -5.77 17.58 -19.77
N THR A 409 -6.94 16.97 -19.65
CA THR A 409 -7.59 16.71 -18.35
C THR A 409 -6.71 15.85 -17.43
N GLY A 410 -6.22 16.46 -16.34
CA GLY A 410 -5.36 15.82 -15.34
C GLY A 410 -3.85 15.96 -15.57
N ASN A 411 -3.42 16.62 -16.65
CA ASN A 411 -2.01 16.73 -17.06
C ASN A 411 -1.48 18.17 -17.10
N ALA A 412 -2.08 19.10 -16.35
CA ALA A 412 -1.72 20.52 -16.37
C ALA A 412 -0.84 20.95 -15.18
N ASP A 413 0.03 20.07 -14.67
CA ASP A 413 1.00 20.45 -13.65
C ASP A 413 2.14 21.33 -14.21
N ASN A 414 2.91 21.96 -13.33
CA ASN A 414 3.99 22.89 -13.70
C ASN A 414 5.21 22.23 -14.38
N THR A 415 5.22 20.91 -14.51
CA THR A 415 6.25 20.15 -15.24
C THR A 415 5.82 19.82 -16.68
N LYS A 416 4.62 20.23 -17.08
CA LYS A 416 4.04 20.02 -18.41
C LYS A 416 4.00 21.31 -19.22
N CYS A 417 4.44 21.20 -20.45
CA CYS A 417 4.56 22.30 -21.40
C CYS A 417 3.96 21.90 -22.73
N VAL A 418 3.47 22.89 -23.48
CA VAL A 418 2.78 22.66 -24.74
C VAL A 418 3.75 22.81 -25.90
N GLU A 419 3.69 21.85 -26.81
CA GLU A 419 4.38 21.92 -28.09
C GLU A 419 3.40 22.01 -29.25
N LEU A 420 3.90 22.54 -30.37
CA LEU A 420 3.22 22.45 -31.64
C LEU A 420 3.63 21.12 -32.28
N ASP A 421 2.70 20.16 -32.33
CA ASP A 421 2.94 18.90 -33.02
C ASP A 421 2.99 19.17 -34.53
N VAL A 422 4.12 18.80 -35.16
CA VAL A 422 4.32 18.90 -36.60
C VAL A 422 4.79 17.57 -37.20
N ASN A 423 4.50 16.47 -36.52
CA ASN A 423 4.70 15.15 -37.06
C ASN A 423 3.80 14.97 -38.30
N LYS A 424 4.41 14.66 -39.44
CA LYS A 424 3.73 14.56 -40.72
C LYS A 424 2.68 13.45 -40.74
N ALA A 425 2.96 12.31 -40.11
CA ALA A 425 2.02 11.20 -40.07
C ALA A 425 0.77 11.57 -39.23
N GLU A 426 0.97 12.26 -38.11
CA GLU A 426 -0.12 12.73 -37.24
C GLU A 426 -0.91 13.87 -37.90
N TYR A 427 -0.22 14.78 -38.61
CA TYR A 427 -0.86 15.81 -39.42
C TYR A 427 -1.73 15.23 -40.54
N GLU A 428 -1.26 14.18 -41.23
CA GLU A 428 -2.02 13.48 -42.28
C GLU A 428 -3.22 12.72 -41.70
N ALA A 429 -3.15 12.25 -40.45
CA ALA A 429 -4.24 11.59 -39.76
C ALA A 429 -5.32 12.58 -39.28
N ASP A 430 -4.92 13.68 -38.63
CA ASP A 430 -5.83 14.75 -38.22
C ASP A 430 -5.11 16.11 -38.21
N SER A 431 -5.28 16.86 -39.31
CA SER A 431 -4.67 18.17 -39.49
C SER A 431 -5.12 19.24 -38.47
N GLY A 432 -6.24 19.03 -37.76
CA GLY A 432 -6.77 19.96 -36.79
C GLY A 432 -6.11 19.89 -35.41
N LYS A 433 -5.42 18.79 -35.11
CA LYS A 433 -4.82 18.52 -33.79
C LYS A 433 -3.41 19.08 -33.67
N THR A 434 -3.31 20.30 -33.17
CA THR A 434 -2.07 21.09 -33.27
C THR A 434 -1.24 21.12 -32.00
N TYR A 435 -1.86 20.93 -30.84
CA TYR A 435 -1.19 21.03 -29.56
C TYR A 435 -1.04 19.65 -28.93
N ASP A 436 0.17 19.37 -28.47
CA ASP A 436 0.46 18.21 -27.63
C ASP A 436 1.16 18.63 -26.32
N ILE A 437 1.14 17.73 -25.34
CA ILE A 437 1.59 17.95 -23.99
C ILE A 437 2.83 17.10 -23.73
N SER A 438 3.95 17.78 -23.54
CA SER A 438 5.22 17.14 -23.24
C SER A 438 5.76 17.57 -21.87
N SER A 439 6.72 16.82 -21.35
CA SER A 439 7.47 17.29 -20.18
C SER A 439 8.24 18.56 -20.58
N CYS A 440 8.23 19.60 -19.75
CA CYS A 440 9.02 20.81 -19.97
C CYS A 440 10.53 20.54 -20.10
N SER A 441 10.99 19.36 -19.65
CA SER A 441 12.37 18.90 -19.78
C SER A 441 12.71 18.20 -21.11
N SER A 442 11.70 17.87 -21.93
CA SER A 442 11.88 17.33 -23.28
C SER A 442 12.62 18.32 -24.18
N SER A 443 13.22 17.84 -25.26
CA SER A 443 14.01 18.69 -26.17
C SER A 443 13.34 18.83 -27.53
N PHE A 444 12.84 20.02 -27.84
CA PHE A 444 12.22 20.39 -29.12
C PHE A 444 12.85 21.64 -29.71
N TYR A 445 12.52 21.98 -30.96
CA TYR A 445 12.93 23.26 -31.52
C TYR A 445 12.17 24.43 -30.87
N THR A 446 12.56 25.65 -31.21
CA THR A 446 12.02 26.85 -30.56
C THR A 446 11.24 27.67 -31.58
N LEU A 447 9.94 27.86 -31.35
CA LEU A 447 9.11 28.72 -32.17
C LEU A 447 8.83 30.03 -31.44
N CYS A 448 9.36 31.13 -31.97
CA CYS A 448 9.19 32.45 -31.41
C CYS A 448 8.18 33.28 -32.21
N GLU A 449 7.56 34.26 -31.58
CA GLU A 449 6.62 35.23 -32.17
C GLU A 449 7.13 36.66 -32.00
N VAL A 450 6.86 37.49 -33.02
CA VAL A 450 7.14 38.94 -33.02
C VAL A 450 5.95 39.66 -32.38
N ILE A 451 6.20 40.44 -31.33
CA ILE A 451 5.19 41.35 -30.76
C ILE A 451 5.25 42.67 -31.51
N TYR A 452 4.12 43.13 -32.03
CA TYR A 452 3.96 44.49 -32.53
C TYR A 452 3.30 45.32 -31.41
N GLU A 453 4.06 46.25 -30.83
CA GLU A 453 3.52 47.26 -29.89
C GLU A 453 2.63 48.29 -30.58
#